data_AF-A0A3B0T3C6-F1
#
_entry.id   AF-A0A3B0T3C6-F1
#
_cell.length_a   1.000
_cell.length_b   1.000
_cell.length_c   1.000
_cell.angle_alpha   90.00
_cell.angle_beta   90.00
_cell.angle_gamma   90.00
#
_symmetry.space_group_name_H-M   'P 1'
#
loop_
_entity.id
_entity.type
_entity.pdbx_description
1 polymer ?
#
loop_
_entity_poly.entity_id
_entity_poly.type
_entity_poly.pdbx_seq_one_letter_code
_entity_poly.pdbx_strand_id
1 'polypeptide(L)'
;MLRESAISFGYNLDLTVIADTSVATDIPGGNALLRFVDVVVGQSDLSLSDAQQAIITTLGPESFLDAAAVIGNFEMMNRVAEGSGIPIPQQTIDRESEIVNTLGLLDLIKH
;
A
#
# COMPACT_ATOMS: atom_id res chain seq x y z
N MET A 1 -5.30 2.01 10.35
CA MET A 1 -5.67 0.61 10.03
C MET A 1 -4.45 -0.29 9.96
N LEU A 2 -3.50 -0.08 9.04
CA LEU A 2 -2.32 -0.97 8.88
C LEU A 2 -1.45 -1.09 10.15
N ARG A 3 -1.12 0.04 10.79
CA ARG A 3 -0.33 0.08 12.05
C ARG A 3 -1.00 -0.70 13.19
N GLU A 4 -2.30 -0.48 13.40
CA GLU A 4 -3.09 -1.21 14.41
C GLU A 4 -3.18 -2.71 14.11
N SER A 5 -3.35 -3.10 12.84
CA SER A 5 -3.32 -4.50 12.44
C SER A 5 -1.96 -5.14 12.74
N ALA A 6 -0.85 -4.46 12.42
CA ALA A 6 0.49 -4.98 12.71
C ALA A 6 0.69 -5.26 14.21
N ILE A 7 0.26 -4.33 15.08
CA ILE A 7 0.28 -4.51 16.54
C ILE A 7 -0.54 -5.73 16.95
N SER A 8 -1.76 -5.87 16.43
CA SER A 8 -2.64 -7.00 16.76
C SER A 8 -2.07 -8.36 16.36
N PHE A 9 -1.26 -8.43 15.31
CA PHE A 9 -0.61 -9.66 14.85
C PHE A 9 0.83 -9.83 15.40
N GLY A 10 1.32 -8.88 16.19
CA GLY A 10 2.67 -8.92 16.76
C GLY A 10 3.78 -8.66 15.74
N TYR A 11 3.47 -8.01 14.61
CA TYR A 11 4.45 -7.63 13.61
C TYR A 11 5.06 -6.26 13.95
N ASN A 12 6.39 -6.18 13.87
CA ASN A 12 7.11 -4.92 13.97
C ASN A 12 7.23 -4.32 12.56
N LEU A 13 6.26 -3.51 12.16
CA LEU A 13 6.21 -2.92 10.82
C LEU A 13 6.87 -1.53 10.82
N ASP A 14 7.99 -1.41 10.10
CA ASP A 14 8.53 -0.13 9.69
C ASP A 14 7.79 0.39 8.44
N LEU A 15 7.03 1.48 8.59
CA LEU A 15 6.27 2.06 7.47
C LEU A 15 7.17 2.68 6.40
N THR A 16 8.44 2.95 6.70
CA THR A 16 9.40 3.44 5.71
C THR A 16 9.57 2.46 4.55
N VAL A 17 9.27 1.17 4.73
CA VAL A 17 9.29 0.17 3.65
C VAL A 17 8.35 0.49 2.48
N ILE A 18 7.32 1.30 2.71
CA ILE A 18 6.38 1.75 1.67
C ILE A 18 7.05 2.79 0.76
N ALA A 19 7.91 3.64 1.32
CA ALA A 19 8.64 4.67 0.57
C ALA A 19 10.02 4.18 0.09
N ASP A 20 10.61 3.21 0.76
CA ASP A 20 11.93 2.65 0.49
C ASP A 20 11.89 1.11 0.58
N THR A 21 11.85 0.47 -0.59
CA THR A 21 11.80 -0.99 -0.71
C THR A 21 13.11 -1.70 -0.36
N SER A 22 14.17 -0.95 0.01
CA SER A 22 15.40 -1.53 0.58
C SER A 22 15.26 -1.94 2.05
N VAL A 23 14.24 -1.41 2.74
CA VAL A 23 13.88 -1.80 4.11
C VAL A 23 13.14 -3.15 4.10
N ALA A 24 13.34 -3.97 5.13
CA ALA A 24 12.62 -5.24 5.25
C ALA A 24 11.15 -5.00 5.64
N THR A 25 10.22 -5.75 5.03
CA THR A 25 8.78 -5.64 5.37
C THR A 25 8.43 -6.32 6.68
N ASP A 26 9.21 -7.30 7.13
CA ASP A 26 8.98 -8.15 8.31
C ASP A 26 7.56 -8.77 8.40
N ILE A 27 6.84 -8.78 7.28
CA ILE A 27 5.50 -9.35 7.10
C ILE A 27 5.62 -10.50 6.09
N PRO A 28 5.08 -11.69 6.40
CA PRO A 28 5.04 -12.80 5.45
C PRO A 28 4.45 -12.38 4.09
N GLY A 29 5.23 -12.56 3.03
CA GLY A 29 4.85 -12.18 1.66
C GLY A 29 4.74 -10.68 1.38
N GLY A 30 5.14 -9.80 2.32
CA GLY A 30 5.06 -8.34 2.16
C GLY A 30 5.75 -7.83 0.89
N ASN A 31 6.94 -8.35 0.57
CA ASN A 31 7.67 -7.98 -0.65
C ASN A 31 6.96 -8.42 -1.94
N ALA A 32 6.23 -9.54 -1.91
CA ALA A 32 5.44 -10.00 -3.06
C ALA A 32 4.23 -9.09 -3.27
N LEU A 33 3.59 -8.65 -2.17
CA LEU A 33 2.48 -7.70 -2.21
C LEU A 33 2.91 -6.31 -2.69
N LEU A 34 4.02 -5.76 -2.18
CA LEU A 34 4.55 -4.47 -2.65
C LEU A 34 4.88 -4.50 -4.14
N ARG A 35 5.58 -5.55 -4.59
CA ARG A 35 5.89 -5.74 -6.02
C ARG A 35 4.64 -5.81 -6.89
N PHE A 36 3.58 -6.46 -6.39
CA PHE A 36 2.31 -6.53 -7.11
C PHE A 36 1.65 -5.16 -7.21
N VAL A 37 1.69 -4.35 -6.14
CA VAL A 37 1.23 -2.95 -6.18
C VAL A 37 2.03 -2.18 -7.23
N ASP A 38 3.36 -2.22 -7.20
CA ASP A 38 4.22 -1.50 -8.14
C ASP A 38 3.90 -1.83 -9.60
N VAL A 39 3.67 -3.12 -9.91
CA VAL A 39 3.30 -3.54 -11.26
C VAL A 39 1.90 -3.03 -11.65
N VAL A 40 0.92 -3.08 -10.73
CA VAL A 40 -0.45 -2.63 -11.02
C VAL A 40 -0.51 -1.11 -11.22
N VAL A 41 0.27 -0.34 -10.47
CA VAL A 41 0.32 1.14 -10.59
C VAL A 41 1.31 1.62 -11.65
N GLY A 42 1.99 0.72 -12.37
CA GLY A 42 2.91 1.05 -13.45
C GLY A 42 4.26 1.61 -13.02
N GLN A 43 4.68 1.33 -11.78
CA GLN A 43 5.99 1.71 -11.21
C GLN A 43 7.07 0.63 -11.39
N SER A 44 6.76 -0.46 -12.11
CA SER A 44 7.67 -1.58 -12.35
C SER A 44 7.48 -2.14 -13.76
N ASP A 45 8.60 -2.49 -14.41
CA ASP A 45 8.63 -3.14 -15.73
C ASP A 45 8.38 -4.66 -15.68
N LEU A 46 8.25 -5.23 -14.48
CA LEU A 46 7.91 -6.65 -14.32
C LEU A 46 6.52 -6.95 -14.89
N SER A 47 6.35 -8.16 -15.42
CA SER A 47 5.07 -8.58 -15.94
C SER A 47 4.06 -8.78 -14.80
N LEU A 48 2.79 -8.48 -15.08
CA LEU A 48 1.69 -8.75 -14.16
C LEU A 48 1.62 -10.23 -13.76
N SER A 49 1.84 -11.15 -14.71
CA SER A 49 1.86 -12.58 -14.44
C SER A 49 2.94 -12.99 -13.44
N ASP A 50 4.14 -12.38 -13.51
CA ASP A 50 5.22 -12.71 -12.58
C ASP A 50 4.89 -12.26 -11.15
N ALA A 51 4.31 -11.07 -11.01
CA ALA A 51 3.90 -10.56 -9.71
C ALA A 51 2.75 -11.39 -9.09
N GLN A 52 1.78 -11.79 -9.90
CA GLN A 52 0.70 -12.70 -9.49
C GLN A 52 1.27 -14.05 -9.02
N GLN A 53 2.16 -14.64 -9.81
CA GLN A 53 2.77 -15.93 -9.48
C GLN A 53 3.61 -15.86 -8.20
N ALA A 54 4.31 -14.75 -7.96
CA ALA A 54 5.06 -14.54 -6.72
C ALA A 54 4.16 -14.59 -5.47
N ILE A 55 2.98 -13.97 -5.52
CA ILE A 55 2.00 -14.04 -4.44
C ILE A 55 1.47 -15.46 -4.29
N ILE A 56 1.04 -16.10 -5.38
CA ILE A 56 0.46 -17.45 -5.35
C ILE A 56 1.47 -18.45 -4.77
N THR A 57 2.74 -18.35 -5.15
CA THR A 57 3.81 -19.24 -4.66
C THR A 57 4.14 -18.98 -3.19
N THR A 58 4.06 -17.72 -2.72
CA THR A 58 4.49 -17.35 -1.36
C THR A 58 3.36 -17.48 -0.32
N LEU A 59 2.14 -17.09 -0.70
CA LEU A 59 0.99 -16.93 0.18
C LEU A 59 -0.19 -17.82 -0.21
N GLY A 60 -0.22 -18.32 -1.44
CA GLY A 60 -1.30 -19.17 -1.96
C GLY A 60 -2.28 -18.43 -2.87
N PRO A 61 -3.10 -19.17 -3.63
CA PRO A 61 -4.03 -18.61 -4.60
C PRO A 61 -5.15 -17.78 -3.97
N GLU A 62 -5.61 -18.14 -2.77
CA GLU A 62 -6.64 -17.38 -2.04
C GLU A 62 -6.13 -15.99 -1.64
N SER A 63 -4.89 -15.91 -1.14
CA SER A 63 -4.28 -14.62 -0.79
C SER A 63 -4.04 -13.71 -1.99
N PHE A 64 -3.84 -14.27 -3.19
CA PHE A 64 -3.80 -13.46 -4.40
C PHE A 64 -5.17 -12.84 -4.71
N LEU A 65 -6.27 -13.60 -4.57
CA LEU A 65 -7.62 -13.08 -4.76
C LEU A 65 -7.92 -11.95 -3.77
N ASP A 66 -7.55 -12.12 -2.50
CA ASP A 66 -7.71 -11.10 -1.47
C ASP A 66 -6.91 -9.84 -1.79
N ALA A 67 -5.64 -9.98 -2.19
CA ALA A 67 -4.79 -8.87 -2.57
C ALA A 67 -5.37 -8.09 -3.77
N ALA A 68 -5.86 -8.81 -4.79
CA ALA A 68 -6.50 -8.19 -5.96
C ALA A 68 -7.79 -7.45 -5.59
N ALA A 69 -8.60 -8.00 -4.68
CA ALA A 69 -9.82 -7.35 -4.19
C ALA A 69 -9.50 -6.06 -3.42
N VAL A 70 -8.46 -6.08 -2.57
CA VAL A 70 -8.01 -4.90 -1.82
C VAL A 70 -7.54 -3.80 -2.76
N ILE A 71 -6.69 -4.11 -3.74
CA ILE A 71 -6.22 -3.13 -4.72
C ILE A 71 -7.40 -2.56 -5.52
N GLY A 72 -8.31 -3.41 -6.01
CA GLY A 72 -9.50 -2.97 -6.73
C GLY A 72 -10.37 -2.00 -5.93
N ASN A 73 -10.52 -2.23 -4.62
CA ASN A 73 -11.26 -1.33 -3.74
C ASN A 73 -10.58 0.03 -3.58
N PHE A 74 -9.26 0.07 -3.35
CA PHE A 74 -8.52 1.34 -3.25
C PHE A 74 -8.55 2.13 -4.56
N GLU A 75 -8.34 1.44 -5.68
CA GLU A 75 -8.40 2.02 -7.02
C GLU A 75 -9.78 2.62 -7.34
N MET A 76 -10.87 1.98 -6.89
CA MET A 76 -12.21 2.55 -7.00
C MET A 76 -12.35 3.81 -6.13
N MET A 77 -11.93 3.76 -4.86
CA MET A 77 -12.04 4.89 -3.94
C MET A 77 -11.22 6.10 -4.41
N ASN A 78 -10.02 5.88 -4.94
CA ASN A 78 -9.18 6.93 -5.51
C ASN A 78 -9.90 7.66 -6.65
N ARG A 79 -10.48 6.92 -7.60
CA ARG A 79 -11.25 7.52 -8.71
C ARG A 79 -12.46 8.32 -8.23
N VAL A 80 -13.16 7.85 -7.20
CA VAL A 80 -14.29 8.58 -6.61
C VAL A 80 -13.81 9.88 -5.96
N ALA A 81 -12.73 9.83 -5.16
CA ALA A 81 -12.17 11.00 -4.50
C ALA A 81 -11.66 12.03 -5.51
N GLU A 82 -10.91 11.60 -6.52
CA GLU A 82 -10.40 12.45 -7.59
C GLU A 82 -11.53 13.06 -8.43
N GLY A 83 -12.51 12.24 -8.82
CA GLY A 83 -13.64 12.68 -9.65
C GLY A 83 -14.60 13.64 -8.93
N SER A 84 -14.68 13.57 -7.60
CA SER A 84 -15.50 14.47 -6.78
C SER A 84 -14.75 15.70 -6.27
N GLY A 85 -13.42 15.68 -6.32
CA GLY A 85 -12.58 16.76 -5.79
C GLY A 85 -12.68 16.92 -4.27
N ILE A 86 -13.00 15.85 -3.53
CA ILE A 86 -13.10 15.89 -2.06
C ILE A 86 -11.72 16.26 -1.47
N PRO A 87 -11.60 17.37 -0.72
CA PRO A 87 -10.34 17.76 -0.11
C PRO A 87 -10.05 16.91 1.13
N ILE A 88 -8.76 16.77 1.45
CA ILE A 88 -8.34 16.19 2.73
C ILE A 88 -8.43 17.29 3.80
N PRO A 89 -9.22 17.12 4.88
CA PRO A 89 -9.29 18.12 5.94
C PRO A 89 -7.94 18.33 6.62
N GLN A 90 -7.55 19.58 6.89
CA GLN A 90 -6.30 19.90 7.58
C GLN A 90 -6.16 19.16 8.91
N GLN A 91 -7.25 19.04 9.67
CA GLN A 91 -7.27 18.28 10.92
C GLN A 91 -6.81 16.82 10.75
N THR A 92 -7.14 16.19 9.62
CA THR A 92 -6.69 14.82 9.30
C THR A 92 -5.18 14.81 9.04
N ILE A 93 -4.67 15.78 8.29
CA ILE A 93 -3.23 15.91 7.99
C ILE A 93 -2.44 16.10 9.29
N ASP A 94 -2.92 16.99 10.16
CA ASP A 94 -2.26 17.28 11.44
C ASP A 94 -2.23 16.05 12.35
N ARG A 95 -3.35 15.32 12.42
CA ARG A 95 -3.48 14.08 13.21
C ARG A 95 -2.54 12.98 12.72
N GLU A 96 -2.37 12.87 11.42
CA GLU A 96 -1.53 11.83 10.78
C GLU A 96 -0.13 12.36 10.41
N SER A 97 0.29 13.50 10.97
CA SER A 97 1.50 14.23 10.57
C SER A 97 2.78 13.39 10.59
N GLU A 98 2.92 12.47 11.54
CA GLU A 98 4.02 11.51 11.60
C GLU A 98 4.10 10.65 10.34
N ILE A 99 2.97 10.06 9.91
CA ILE A 99 2.89 9.21 8.72
C ILE A 99 3.08 10.04 7.45
N VAL A 100 2.44 11.20 7.39
CA VAL A 100 2.56 12.14 6.26
C VAL A 100 4.02 12.53 6.05
N ASN A 101 4.77 12.82 7.11
CA ASN A 101 6.18 13.16 7.04
C ASN A 101 7.06 11.95 6.69
N THR A 102 6.81 10.79 7.32
CA THR A 102 7.57 9.55 7.09
C THR A 102 7.52 9.12 5.64
N LEU A 103 6.34 9.25 5.02
CA LEU A 103 6.10 8.84 3.64
C LEU A 103 6.28 9.98 2.61
N GLY A 104 6.68 11.17 3.05
CA GLY A 104 6.93 12.31 2.16
C GLY A 104 5.68 12.80 1.40
N LEU A 105 4.49 12.68 2.00
CA LEU A 105 3.21 12.90 1.29
C LEU A 105 2.83 14.38 1.16
N LEU A 106 3.55 15.30 1.81
CA LEU A 106 3.21 16.73 1.80
C LEU A 106 3.13 17.30 0.38
N ASP A 107 4.01 16.87 -0.52
CA ASP A 107 4.06 17.34 -1.91
C ASP A 107 2.88 16.86 -2.75
N LEU A 108 2.14 15.85 -2.27
CA LEU A 108 0.99 15.25 -2.96
C LEU A 108 -0.36 15.83 -2.49
N ILE A 109 -0.38 16.52 -1.34
CA ILE A 109 -1.59 17.12 -0.80
C ILE A 109 -1.83 18.45 -1.53
N LYS A 110 -2.76 18.44 -2.48
CA LYS A 110 -3.22 19.67 -3.14
C LYS A 110 -4.10 20.47 -2.18
N HIS A 111 -3.75 21.75 -1.98
CA HIS A 111 -4.56 22.74 -1.26
C HIS A 111 -5.80 23.17 -2.06
#